data_AF-A0A1E3QRL7-F1
#
_entry.id   AF-A0A1E3QRL7-F1
#
_cell.length_a   1.000
_cell.length_b   1.000
_cell.length_c   1.000
_cell.angle_alpha   90.00
_cell.angle_beta   90.00
_cell.angle_gamma   90.00
#
_symmetry.space_group_name_H-M   'P 1'
#
loop_
_entity.id
_entity.type
_entity.pdbx_description
1 polymer ?
#
loop_
_entity_poly.entity_id
_entity_poly.type
_entity_poly.pdbx_seq_one_letter_code
_entity_poly.pdbx_strand_id
1 'polypeptide(L)'
;MNRGVRFNSSAPKINVAGIQGKINSAVAKATHTLNSAIYWSKVVGQLAKKVYIKEGLAPPAIADFQAVYKKLYAQALAIPANRVQIYKTILDAGAGSVAKKGAVVGVQIFGLFALGEAIGRGHLMGYSDHAHHA
;
A
#
# COMPACT_ATOMS: atom_id res chain seq x y z
N MET A 1 42.83 76.02 -2.02
CA MET A 1 42.37 74.99 -1.07
C MET A 1 41.35 74.11 -1.78
N ASN A 2 41.72 72.91 -2.23
CA ASN A 2 40.78 72.00 -2.92
C ASN A 2 40.61 70.74 -2.06
N ARG A 3 39.51 70.65 -1.31
CA ARG A 3 39.20 69.48 -0.47
C ARG A 3 38.40 68.48 -1.31
N GLY A 4 39.09 67.55 -1.96
CA GLY A 4 38.46 66.43 -2.64
C GLY A 4 37.77 65.51 -1.63
N VAL A 5 36.44 65.41 -1.70
CA VAL A 5 35.66 64.46 -0.91
C VAL A 5 35.72 63.11 -1.63
N ARG A 6 36.35 62.10 -1.01
CA ARG A 6 36.38 60.74 -1.57
C ARG A 6 35.08 60.04 -1.17
N PHE A 7 34.23 59.74 -2.13
CA PHE A 7 33.08 58.85 -1.90
C PHE A 7 33.60 57.41 -1.73
N ASN A 8 33.45 56.84 -0.53
CA ASN A 8 33.72 55.43 -0.27
C ASN A 8 32.45 54.62 -0.54
N SER A 9 32.25 54.19 -1.79
CA SER A 9 31.16 53.30 -2.16
C SER A 9 31.43 51.90 -1.63
N SER A 10 30.88 51.58 -0.46
CA SER A 10 30.92 50.21 0.09
C SER A 10 29.95 49.33 -0.72
N ALA A 11 30.46 48.61 -1.72
CA ALA A 11 29.69 47.55 -2.36
C ALA A 11 29.38 46.44 -1.33
N PRO A 12 28.14 45.92 -1.26
CA PRO A 12 27.81 44.86 -0.33
C PRO A 12 28.58 43.58 -0.71
N LYS A 13 29.49 43.14 0.16
CA LYS A 13 30.15 41.84 0.03
C LYS A 13 29.12 40.76 0.37
N ILE A 14 28.60 40.08 -0.64
CA ILE A 14 27.73 38.91 -0.45
C ILE A 14 28.54 37.85 0.33
N ASN A 15 28.04 37.42 1.49
CA ASN A 15 28.68 36.40 2.31
C ASN A 15 28.43 35.00 1.71
N VAL A 16 29.11 34.72 0.60
CA VAL A 16 28.98 33.47 -0.16
C VAL A 16 29.33 32.25 0.71
N ALA A 17 30.29 32.38 1.64
CA ALA A 17 30.68 31.33 2.57
C ALA A 17 29.56 30.96 3.57
N GLY A 18 28.86 31.96 4.11
CA GLY A 18 27.73 31.75 5.03
C GLY A 18 26.51 31.13 4.33
N ILE A 19 26.26 31.50 3.07
CA ILE A 19 25.20 30.90 2.25
C ILE A 19 25.56 29.46 1.86
N GLN A 20 26.82 29.21 1.45
CA GLN A 20 27.32 27.87 1.14
C GLN A 20 27.27 26.93 2.36
N GLY A 21 27.61 27.42 3.56
CA GLY A 21 27.54 26.64 4.80
C GLY A 21 26.12 26.23 5.18
N LYS A 22 25.12 27.11 4.96
CA LYS A 22 23.70 26.80 5.16
C LYS A 22 23.17 25.79 4.15
N ILE A 23 23.56 25.90 2.88
CA ILE A 23 23.22 24.93 1.84
C ILE A 23 23.82 23.56 2.17
N ASN A 24 25.11 23.50 2.52
CA ASN A 24 25.78 22.25 2.88
C ASN A 24 25.13 21.58 4.10
N SER A 25 24.69 22.38 5.08
CA SER A 25 23.98 21.87 6.27
C SER A 25 22.58 21.34 5.93
N ALA A 26 21.85 22.00 5.03
CA ALA A 26 20.54 21.54 4.56
C ALA A 26 20.67 20.24 3.74
N VAL A 27 21.66 20.17 2.85
CA VAL A 27 21.98 18.97 2.09
C VAL A 27 22.38 17.83 3.04
N ALA A 28 23.24 18.08 4.03
CA ALA A 28 23.63 17.06 5.01
C ALA A 28 22.43 16.51 5.81
N LYS A 29 21.50 17.39 6.24
CA LYS A 29 20.26 16.96 6.90
C LYS A 29 19.35 16.15 5.98
N ALA A 30 19.19 16.57 4.73
CA ALA A 30 18.40 15.84 3.74
C ALA A 30 19.02 14.47 3.42
N THR A 31 20.34 14.39 3.26
CA THR A 31 21.05 13.13 3.05
C THR A 31 20.87 12.19 4.25
N HIS A 32 20.92 12.72 5.48
CA HIS A 32 20.72 11.93 6.69
C HIS A 32 19.29 11.35 6.80
N THR A 33 18.26 12.15 6.50
CA THR A 33 16.86 11.68 6.52
C THR A 33 16.59 10.66 5.42
N LEU A 34 17.11 10.89 4.21
CA LEU A 34 16.99 9.96 3.09
C LEU A 34 17.70 8.63 3.39
N ASN A 35 18.92 8.66 3.93
CA ASN A 35 19.65 7.44 4.28
C ASN A 35 18.88 6.61 5.33
N SER A 36 18.30 7.27 6.32
CA SER A 36 17.46 6.62 7.33
C SER A 36 16.18 6.03 6.71
N ALA A 37 15.51 6.78 5.84
CA ALA A 37 14.30 6.32 5.15
C ALA A 37 14.59 5.11 4.24
N ILE A 38 15.70 5.13 3.50
CA ILE A 38 16.14 4.02 2.65
C ILE A 38 16.45 2.78 3.50
N TYR A 39 17.06 2.96 4.67
CA TYR A 39 17.32 1.83 5.58
C TYR A 39 16.00 1.19 6.05
N TRP A 40 15.06 2.00 6.54
CA TRP A 40 13.76 1.50 7.00
C TRP A 40 12.94 0.88 5.87
N SER A 41 12.97 1.45 4.66
CA SER A 41 12.26 0.87 3.52
C SER A 41 12.82 -0.50 3.12
N LYS A 42 14.14 -0.69 3.18
CA LYS A 42 14.77 -2.01 2.96
C LYS A 42 14.36 -3.03 4.02
N VAL A 43 14.32 -2.63 5.29
CA VAL A 43 13.89 -3.51 6.39
C VAL A 43 12.43 -3.93 6.22
N VAL A 44 11.55 -2.96 5.95
CA VAL A 44 10.12 -3.22 5.68
C VAL A 44 9.95 -4.12 4.47
N GLY A 45 10.71 -3.91 3.39
CA GLY A 45 10.68 -4.77 2.21
C GLY A 45 11.09 -6.22 2.49
N GLN A 46 12.15 -6.43 3.28
CA GLN A 46 12.57 -7.78 3.68
C GLN A 46 11.54 -8.45 4.60
N LEU A 47 10.93 -7.68 5.52
CA LEU A 47 9.88 -8.19 6.39
C LEU A 47 8.64 -8.59 5.58
N ALA A 48 8.20 -7.73 4.66
CA ALA A 48 7.09 -8.01 3.76
C ALA A 48 7.34 -9.27 2.92
N LYS A 49 8.56 -9.46 2.41
CA LYS A 49 8.94 -10.70 1.68
C LYS A 49 8.81 -11.95 2.55
N LYS A 50 9.26 -11.89 3.81
CA LYS A 50 9.13 -13.04 4.72
C LYS A 50 7.68 -13.37 5.01
N VAL A 51 6.84 -12.37 5.25
CA VAL A 51 5.41 -12.54 5.47
C VAL A 51 4.73 -13.10 4.21
N TYR A 52 5.05 -12.58 3.01
CA TYR A 52 4.51 -13.07 1.75
C TYR A 52 4.71 -14.58 1.56
N ILE A 53 5.93 -15.06 1.84
CA ILE A 53 6.27 -16.48 1.70
C ILE A 53 5.63 -17.30 2.83
N LYS A 54 5.69 -16.82 4.08
CA LYS A 54 5.18 -17.57 5.25
C LYS A 54 3.67 -17.72 5.26
N GLU A 55 2.94 -16.66 4.89
CA GLU A 55 1.48 -16.66 4.88
C GLU A 55 0.90 -17.28 3.59
N GLY A 56 1.76 -17.72 2.66
CA GLY A 56 1.28 -18.31 1.41
C GLY A 56 0.46 -17.32 0.57
N LEU A 57 0.83 -16.03 0.60
CA LEU A 57 0.21 -14.98 -0.24
C LEU A 57 0.56 -15.15 -1.74
N ALA A 58 1.42 -16.13 -2.06
CA ALA A 58 1.66 -16.54 -3.43
C ALA A 58 0.41 -17.15 -4.04
N PRO A 59 0.10 -16.83 -5.32
CA PRO A 59 -1.00 -17.49 -6.00
C PRO A 59 -0.76 -19.01 -5.99
N PRO A 60 -1.75 -19.81 -5.54
CA PRO A 60 -1.60 -21.25 -5.43
C PRO A 60 -1.46 -21.91 -6.81
N ALA A 61 -1.02 -23.17 -6.84
CA ALA A 61 -0.81 -23.87 -8.09
C ALA A 61 -2.15 -24.11 -8.82
N ILE A 62 -2.10 -24.21 -10.15
CA ILE A 62 -3.29 -24.48 -10.98
C ILE A 62 -3.99 -25.80 -10.57
N ALA A 63 -3.21 -26.78 -10.10
CA ALA A 63 -3.73 -28.04 -9.58
C ALA A 63 -4.61 -27.84 -8.34
N ASP A 64 -4.27 -26.89 -7.47
CA ASP A 64 -5.04 -26.59 -6.26
C ASP A 64 -6.38 -25.93 -6.62
N PHE A 65 -6.40 -25.05 -7.63
CA PHE A 65 -7.64 -24.48 -8.16
C PHE A 65 -8.58 -25.57 -8.69
N GLN A 66 -8.04 -26.53 -9.46
CA GLN A 66 -8.83 -27.67 -9.95
C GLN A 66 -9.37 -28.52 -8.79
N ALA A 67 -8.57 -28.74 -7.75
CA ALA A 67 -8.98 -29.48 -6.57
C ALA A 67 -10.11 -28.77 -5.80
N VAL A 68 -10.01 -27.45 -5.61
CA VAL A 68 -11.08 -26.66 -4.97
C VAL A 68 -12.36 -26.70 -5.81
N TYR A 69 -12.26 -26.52 -7.14
CA TYR A 69 -13.42 -26.55 -8.03
C TYR A 69 -14.13 -27.91 -7.98
N LYS A 70 -13.37 -29.01 -8.07
CA LYS A 70 -13.92 -30.37 -7.96
C LYS A 70 -14.59 -30.62 -6.60
N LYS A 71 -13.99 -30.15 -5.50
CA LYS A 71 -14.57 -30.25 -4.16
C LYS A 71 -15.87 -29.47 -4.04
N LEU A 72 -15.90 -28.22 -4.50
CA LEU A 72 -17.09 -27.38 -4.48
C LEU A 72 -18.20 -27.96 -5.35
N TYR A 73 -17.87 -28.48 -6.53
CA TYR A 73 -18.83 -29.14 -7.41
C TYR A 73 -19.43 -30.39 -6.76
N ALA A 74 -18.59 -31.25 -6.18
CA ALA A 74 -19.05 -32.43 -5.45
C ALA A 74 -19.91 -32.06 -4.24
N GLN A 75 -19.54 -31.01 -3.49
CA GLN A 75 -20.34 -30.50 -2.38
C GLN A 75 -21.69 -29.97 -2.86
N ALA A 76 -21.74 -29.19 -3.94
CA ALA A 76 -22.96 -28.64 -4.51
C ALA A 76 -23.96 -29.75 -4.90
N LEU A 77 -23.47 -30.83 -5.50
CA LEU A 77 -24.27 -32.01 -5.83
C LEU A 77 -24.76 -32.79 -4.59
N ALA A 78 -24.03 -32.72 -3.47
CA ALA A 78 -24.39 -33.38 -2.22
C ALA A 78 -25.36 -32.58 -1.33
N ILE A 79 -25.54 -31.27 -1.58
CA ILE A 79 -26.51 -30.40 -0.89
C ILE A 79 -27.93 -30.98 -0.87
N PRO A 80 -28.51 -31.45 -2.00
CA PRO A 80 -29.87 -31.98 -1.99
C PRO A 80 -30.06 -33.22 -1.11
N ALA A 81 -29.02 -34.05 -0.95
CA ALA A 81 -29.07 -35.27 -0.17
C ALA A 81 -28.84 -35.06 1.35
N ASN A 82 -28.11 -34.02 1.75
CA ASN A 82 -27.65 -33.82 3.13
C ASN A 82 -28.18 -32.54 3.80
N ARG A 83 -29.32 -32.01 3.34
CA ARG A 83 -29.90 -30.75 3.86
C ARG A 83 -30.02 -30.75 5.39
N VAL A 84 -30.51 -31.84 5.97
CA VAL A 84 -30.71 -31.99 7.42
C VAL A 84 -29.39 -31.88 8.20
N GLN A 85 -28.32 -32.50 7.68
CA GLN A 85 -26.99 -32.44 8.30
C GLN A 85 -26.42 -31.02 8.25
N ILE A 86 -26.59 -30.31 7.13
CA ILE A 86 -26.10 -28.94 6.93
C ILE A 86 -26.79 -27.97 7.89
N TYR A 87 -28.12 -28.04 8.01
CA TYR A 87 -28.86 -27.21 8.97
C TYR A 87 -28.42 -27.48 10.41
N LYS A 88 -28.23 -28.75 10.79
CA LYS A 88 -27.77 -29.12 12.13
C LYS A 88 -26.37 -28.58 12.43
N THR A 89 -25.47 -28.62 11.45
CA THR A 89 -24.10 -28.09 11.58
C THR A 89 -24.09 -26.56 11.71
N ILE A 90 -24.98 -25.86 11.00
CA ILE A 90 -25.12 -24.38 11.11
C ILE A 90 -25.72 -23.98 12.47
N LEU A 91 -26.69 -24.76 12.96
CA LEU A 91 -27.28 -24.59 14.29
C LEU A 91 -26.26 -24.85 15.40
N ASP A 92 -25.50 -25.95 15.33
CA ASP A 92 -24.47 -26.31 16.32
C ASP A 92 -23.27 -25.33 16.30
N ALA A 93 -22.90 -24.81 15.13
CA ALA A 93 -21.83 -23.82 15.02
C ALA A 93 -22.22 -22.43 15.57
N GLY A 94 -23.51 -22.22 15.88
CA GLY A 94 -24.08 -20.95 16.30
C GLY A 94 -24.13 -19.95 15.15
N ALA A 95 -25.33 -19.41 14.88
CA ALA A 95 -25.58 -18.47 13.78
C ALA A 95 -24.61 -17.27 13.77
N GLY A 96 -24.18 -16.80 14.95
CA GLY A 96 -23.21 -15.71 15.08
C GLY A 96 -21.78 -16.06 14.63
N SER A 97 -21.33 -17.30 14.75
CA SER A 97 -19.98 -17.72 14.33
C SER A 97 -19.89 -17.87 12.81
N VAL A 98 -20.92 -18.48 12.21
CA VAL A 98 -21.02 -18.67 10.76
C VAL A 98 -21.17 -17.33 10.04
N ALA A 99 -22.01 -16.44 10.56
CA ALA A 99 -22.19 -15.10 9.99
C ALA A 99 -20.90 -14.27 10.05
N LYS A 100 -20.16 -14.32 11.17
CA LYS A 100 -18.88 -13.60 11.30
C LYS A 100 -17.83 -14.12 10.32
N LYS A 101 -17.68 -15.45 10.21
CA LYS A 101 -16.72 -16.06 9.27
C LYS A 101 -17.10 -15.74 7.81
N GLY A 102 -18.38 -15.84 7.48
CA GLY A 102 -18.88 -15.48 6.15
C GLY A 102 -18.67 -14.00 5.81
N ALA A 103 -18.92 -13.10 6.77
CA ALA A 103 -18.70 -11.67 6.58
C ALA A 103 -17.23 -11.33 6.36
N VAL A 104 -16.31 -11.92 7.13
CA VAL A 104 -14.86 -11.70 6.96
C VAL A 104 -14.39 -12.16 5.59
N VAL A 105 -14.80 -13.36 5.15
CA VAL A 105 -14.46 -13.88 3.82
C VAL A 105 -15.09 -13.03 2.71
N GLY A 106 -16.33 -12.57 2.90
CA GLY A 106 -17.01 -11.69 1.95
C GLY A 106 -16.28 -10.35 1.77
N VAL A 107 -15.84 -9.73 2.87
CA VAL A 107 -15.03 -8.49 2.83
C VAL A 107 -13.69 -8.73 2.15
N GLN A 108 -13.05 -9.87 2.37
CA GLN A 108 -11.80 -10.23 1.69
C GLN A 108 -11.98 -10.35 0.17
N ILE A 109 -13.03 -11.06 -0.28
CA ILE A 109 -13.33 -11.20 -1.72
C ILE A 109 -13.65 -9.83 -2.34
N PHE A 110 -14.46 -9.03 -1.67
CA PHE A 110 -14.80 -7.68 -2.14
C PHE A 110 -13.56 -6.78 -2.22
N GLY A 111 -12.69 -6.85 -1.20
CA GLY A 111 -11.43 -6.10 -1.19
C GLY A 111 -10.49 -6.51 -2.33
N LEU A 112 -10.35 -7.82 -2.59
CA LEU A 112 -9.54 -8.33 -3.70
C LEU A 112 -10.12 -7.94 -5.07
N PHE A 113 -11.45 -7.92 -5.20
CA PHE A 113 -12.13 -7.47 -6.42
C PHE A 113 -11.87 -5.98 -6.68
N ALA A 114 -12.06 -5.11 -5.69
CA ALA A 114 -11.81 -3.68 -5.82
C ALA A 114 -10.33 -3.37 -6.09
N LEU A 115 -9.40 -4.12 -5.48
CA LEU A 115 -7.98 -4.01 -5.78
C LEU A 115 -7.68 -4.40 -7.24
N GLY A 116 -8.28 -5.49 -7.73
CA GLY A 116 -8.17 -5.91 -9.13
C GLY A 116 -8.72 -4.86 -10.09
N GLU A 117 -9.85 -4.24 -9.76
CA GLU A 117 -10.43 -3.15 -10.53
C GLU A 117 -9.52 -1.92 -10.55
N ALA A 118 -8.94 -1.53 -9.41
CA ALA A 118 -8.00 -0.42 -9.32
C ALA A 118 -6.72 -0.66 -10.13
N ILE A 119 -6.16 -1.87 -10.08
CA ILE A 119 -4.99 -2.25 -10.89
C ILE A 119 -5.35 -2.30 -12.37
N GLY A 120 -6.50 -2.89 -12.73
CA GLY A 120 -6.98 -3.00 -14.11
C GLY A 120 -7.29 -1.65 -14.75
N ARG A 121 -7.80 -0.69 -13.97
CA ARG A 121 -8.05 0.69 -14.41
C ARG A 121 -6.81 1.59 -14.32
N GLY A 122 -5.77 1.18 -13.59
CA GLY A 122 -4.57 1.98 -13.35
C GLY A 122 -4.79 3.26 -12.53
N HIS A 123 -5.95 3.43 -11.89
CA HIS A 123 -6.32 4.62 -11.12
C HIS A 123 -6.89 4.21 -9.77
N LEU A 124 -6.38 4.81 -8.69
CA LEU A 124 -6.77 4.48 -7.32
C LEU A 124 -8.05 5.19 -6.85
N MET A 125 -8.36 6.37 -7.41
CA MET A 125 -9.59 7.14 -7.12
C MET A 125 -9.97 8.05 -8.29
N GLY A 126 -11.28 8.09 -8.61
CA GLY A 126 -11.93 9.13 -9.42
C GLY A 126 -11.53 9.22 -10.89
N TYR A 127 -12.43 9.69 -11.75
CA TYR A 127 -12.03 10.22 -13.06
C TYR A 127 -11.27 11.52 -12.83
N SER A 128 -10.14 11.71 -13.51
CA SER A 128 -9.48 13.00 -13.57
C SER A 128 -10.44 14.00 -14.21
N ASP A 129 -10.93 14.94 -13.40
CA ASP A 129 -11.77 16.02 -13.90
C ASP A 129 -10.87 16.97 -14.70
N HIS A 130 -10.90 16.84 -16.02
CA HIS A 130 -10.25 17.78 -16.94
C HIS A 130 -11.18 18.98 -17.26
N ALA A 131 -12.17 19.31 -16.42
CA ALA A 131 -13.15 20.35 -16.70
C ALA A 131 -13.08 21.58 -15.77
N HIS A 132 -11.93 21.89 -15.16
CA HIS A 132 -11.81 23.05 -14.26
C HIS A 132 -10.58 23.96 -14.46
N HIS A 133 -10.04 24.04 -15.69
CA HIS A 133 -9.16 25.14 -16.08
C HIS A 133 -9.39 25.51 -17.57
N ALA A 134 -10.31 26.45 -17.81
CA ALA A 134 -10.39 27.28 -19.00
C ALA A 134 -10.40 28.75 -18.55
#